data_AF-A0A968A5J6-F1
#
_entry.id   AF-A0A968A5J6-F1
#
_cell.length_a   1.000
_cell.length_b   1.000
_cell.length_c   1.000
_cell.angle_alpha   90.00
_cell.angle_beta   90.00
_cell.angle_gamma   90.00
#
_symmetry.space_group_name_H-M   'P 1'
#
loop_
_entity.id
_entity.type
_entity.pdbx_description
1 polymer ?
#
loop_
_entity_poly.entity_id
_entity_poly.type
_entity_poly.pdbx_seq_one_letter_code
_entity_poly.pdbx_strand_id
1 'polypeptide(L)' 'MNVRNYIQTLKDSIDQLPIDRIEILIQVLHESRILGKQVFIMGNGGSASTASHFVCDLAK' A
#
# COMPACT_ATOMS: atom_id res chain seq x y z
N MET A 1 7.30 -0.88 -26.05
CA MET A 1 6.18 -1.25 -25.16
C MET A 1 4.93 -0.60 -25.72
N ASN A 2 3.91 -1.37 -26.13
CA ASN A 2 2.63 -0.79 -26.57
C ASN A 2 1.64 -0.75 -25.40
N VAL A 3 0.55 0.00 -25.54
CA VAL A 3 -0.47 0.17 -24.49
C VAL A 3 -1.05 -1.18 -24.04
N ARG A 4 -1.27 -2.10 -24.98
CA ARG A 4 -1.81 -3.45 -24.68
C ARG A 4 -0.90 -4.24 -23.76
N ASN A 5 0.42 -4.18 -23.97
CA ASN A 5 1.39 -4.88 -23.13
C ASN A 5 1.46 -4.25 -21.72
N TYR A 6 1.44 -2.92 -21.61
CA TYR A 6 1.40 -2.25 -20.31
C TYR A 6 0.17 -2.67 -19.49
N ILE A 7 -1.01 -2.70 -20.11
CA ILE A 7 -2.26 -3.13 -19.46
C ILE A 7 -2.17 -4.58 -19.02
N GLN A 8 -1.61 -5.47 -19.85
CA GLN A 8 -1.46 -6.88 -19.46
C GLN A 8 -0.51 -7.04 -18.27
N THR A 9 0.66 -6.40 -18.30
CA THR A 9 1.61 -6.43 -17.18
C THR A 9 1.00 -5.89 -15.89
N LEU A 10 0.18 -4.85 -15.98
CA LEU A 10 -0.53 -4.31 -14.81
C LEU A 10 -1.51 -5.32 -14.22
N LYS A 11 -2.30 -5.99 -15.06
CA LYS A 11 -3.22 -7.06 -14.63
C LYS A 11 -2.47 -8.20 -13.96
N ASP A 12 -1.43 -8.71 -14.62
CA ASP A 12 -0.62 -9.81 -14.09
C ASP A 12 0.01 -9.44 -12.74
N SER A 13 0.39 -8.17 -12.54
CA SER A 13 0.92 -7.68 -11.27
C SER A 13 -0.14 -7.60 -10.18
N ILE A 14 -1.37 -7.21 -10.53
CA ILE A 14 -2.50 -7.16 -9.59
C ILE A 14 -2.91 -8.59 -9.19
N ASP A 15 -2.98 -9.52 -10.14
CA ASP A 15 -3.38 -10.91 -9.91
C ASP A 15 -2.38 -11.65 -8.99
N GLN A 16 -1.14 -11.18 -8.91
CA GLN A 16 -0.10 -11.73 -8.03
C GLN A 16 -0.10 -11.12 -6.62
N LEU A 17 -0.97 -10.16 -6.33
CA LEU A 17 -1.01 -9.54 -5.00
C LEU A 17 -1.43 -10.58 -3.95
N PRO A 18 -0.69 -10.71 -2.83
CA PRO A 18 -1.00 -11.67 -1.79
C PRO A 18 -2.16 -11.16 -0.92
N ILE A 19 -3.40 -11.44 -1.32
CA ILE A 19 -4.62 -10.92 -0.69
C ILE A 19 -4.64 -11.16 0.82
N ASP A 20 -4.31 -12.38 1.28
CA ASP A 20 -4.28 -12.72 2.70
C ASP A 20 -3.30 -11.83 3.50
N ARG A 21 -2.16 -11.44 2.89
CA ARG A 21 -1.19 -10.55 3.54
C ARG A 21 -1.70 -9.12 3.63
N ILE A 22 -2.46 -8.68 2.63
CA ILE A 22 -3.12 -7.37 2.63
C ILE A 22 -4.18 -7.31 3.73
N GLU A 23 -4.97 -8.37 3.90
CA GLU A 23 -5.97 -8.45 4.99
C GLU A 23 -5.31 -8.38 6.37
N ILE A 24 -4.21 -9.11 6.58
CA ILE A 24 -3.42 -9.03 7.82
C ILE A 24 -2.91 -7.61 8.06
N LEU A 25 -2.37 -6.94 7.03
CA LEU A 25 -1.90 -5.56 7.16
C LEU A 25 -3.02 -4.61 7.58
N ILE A 26 -4.21 -4.75 6.98
CA ILE A 26 -5.39 -3.94 7.33
C ILE A 26 -5.75 -4.15 8.81
N GLN A 27 -5.78 -5.40 9.26
CA GLN A 27 -6.07 -5.72 10.67
C GLN A 27 -5.06 -5.07 11.63
N VAL A 28 -3.76 -5.16 11.32
CA VAL A 28 -2.70 -4.56 12.16
C VAL A 28 -2.83 -3.03 12.21
N LEU A 29 -3.10 -2.37 11.08
CA LEU A 29 -3.29 -0.92 11.04
C LEU A 29 -4.54 -0.50 11.83
N HIS A 30 -5.64 -1.26 11.70
CA HIS A 30 -6.88 -0.99 12.41
C HIS A 30 -6.73 -1.16 13.93
N GLU A 31 -6.11 -2.25 14.38
CA GLU A 31 -5.82 -2.48 15.79
C GLU A 31 -4.90 -1.39 16.34
N SER A 32 -3.86 -1.01 15.59
CA SER A 32 -2.94 0.06 15.97
C SER A 32 -3.67 1.38 16.18
N ARG A 33 -4.64 1.72 15.33
CA ARG A 33 -5.49 2.90 15.49
C ARG A 33 -6.33 2.81 16.77
N ILE A 34 -7.02 1.68 17.01
CA ILE A 34 -7.88 1.50 18.19
C ILE A 34 -7.08 1.62 19.49
N LEU A 35 -5.87 1.04 19.51
CA LEU A 35 -5.00 1.03 20.69
C LEU A 35 -4.15 2.31 20.84
N GLY A 36 -4.36 3.32 20.00
CA GLY A 36 -3.61 4.59 20.05
C GLY A 36 -2.11 4.43 19.76
N LYS A 37 -1.72 3.40 19.00
CA LYS A 37 -0.32 3.16 18.61
C LYS A 37 0.06 4.13 17.47
N GLN A 38 1.33 4.53 17.46
CA GLN A 38 1.89 5.32 16.36
C GLN A 38 2.40 4.41 15.24
N VAL A 39 2.02 4.71 14.00
CA VAL A 39 2.50 4.02 12.79
C VAL A 39 3.49 4.94 12.07
N PHE A 40 4.67 4.41 11.76
CA PHE A 40 5.68 5.11 10.96
C PHE A 40 5.69 4.52 9.54
N ILE A 41 5.59 5.38 8.52
CA ILE A 41 5.66 4.99 7.12
C ILE A 41 6.87 5.65 6.50
N MET A 42 7.65 4.89 5.75
CA MET A 42 8.93 5.33 5.18
C MET A 42 9.07 4.82 3.74
N GLY A 43 9.75 5.59 2.89
CA GLY A 43 10.05 5.22 1.51
C GLY A 43 11.19 6.04 0.94
N ASN A 44 11.93 5.48 -0.01
CA ASN A 44 13.08 6.12 -0.66
C ASN A 44 12.77 6.47 -2.11
N GLY A 45 13.36 7.55 -2.62
CA GLY A 45 13.19 7.99 -4.00
C GLY A 45 11.72 8.20 -4.35
N GLY A 46 11.24 7.60 -5.44
CA GLY A 46 9.82 7.66 -5.83
C GLY A 46 8.85 7.09 -4.79
N SER A 47 9.29 6.17 -3.91
CA SER A 47 8.44 5.65 -2.84
C SER A 47 8.27 6.63 -1.67
N ALA A 48 9.12 7.67 -1.58
CA ALA A 48 8.97 8.70 -0.55
C ALA A 48 7.68 9.50 -0.73
N SER A 49 7.27 9.78 -1.96
CA SER A 49 5.97 10.43 -2.22
C SER A 49 4.81 9.52 -1.85
N THR A 50 4.88 8.23 -2.20
CA THR A 50 3.88 7.23 -1.79
C THR A 50 3.75 7.15 -0.26
N ALA A 51 4.86 7.14 0.47
CA ALA A 51 4.85 7.14 1.94
C ALA A 51 4.16 8.40 2.50
N SER A 52 4.52 9.58 1.99
CA SER A 52 3.91 10.86 2.40
C SER A 52 2.41 10.91 2.12
N HIS A 53 1.97 10.45 0.94
CA HIS A 53 0.55 10.36 0.61
C HIS A 53 -0.19 9.38 1.53
N PHE A 54 0.41 8.22 1.80
CA PHE A 54 -0.23 7.21 2.63
C PHE A 54 -0.42 7.67 4.08
N VAL A 55 0.56 8.39 4.66
CA VAL A 55 0.40 9.01 5.99
C VAL A 55 -0.75 10.01 5.98
N CYS A 56 -0.85 10.85 4.95
CA CYS A 56 -1.93 11.83 4.82
C CYS A 56 -3.31 11.17 4.75
N ASP A 57 -3.42 10.01 4.08
CA ASP A 57 -4.68 9.28 3.98
C ASP A 57 -5.04 8.52 5.27
N LEU A 58 -4.06 7.98 6.00
CA LEU A 58 -4.29 7.32 7.29
C LEU A 58 -4.61 8.29 8.43
N ALA A 59 -4.22 9.56 8.31
CA ALA A 59 -4.47 10.59 9.31
C ALA A 59 -5.86 11.25 9.22
N LYS A 60 -6.65 10.91 8.19
CA LYS A 60 -8.05 11.35 8.01
C LYS A 60 -9.02 10.41 8.75
#